data_AF-A0AAZ1Y5Q2-F1
#
_entry.id   AF-A0AAZ1Y5Q2-F1
#
_cell.length_a   1.000
_cell.length_b   1.000
_cell.length_c   1.000
_cell.angle_alpha   90.00
_cell.angle_beta   90.00
_cell.angle_gamma   90.00
#
_symmetry.space_group_name_H-M   'P 1'
#
loop_
_entity.id
_entity.type
_entity.pdbx_description
1 polymer ?
#
loop_
_entity_poly.entity_id
_entity_poly.type
_entity_poly.pdbx_seq_one_letter_code
_entity_poly.pdbx_strand_id
1 'polypeptide(L)'
;MTMLVLVSAVAMLISPCAANPVRNLTLSDSLNSIIDIVEEYNENLTKSFYVEDVTHLVESGCGNNFFCKVHDILQKHPKNGNEEDIVRNLEIFIKKSDMNCKEVLKKVQPSEKEQPLPDLLGNLTKCIQRRNFMGNVAQAA
;
A
#
# COMPACT_ATOMS: atom_id res chain seq x y z
N MET A 1 -52.08 46.89 4.13
CA MET A 1 -51.59 45.55 4.49
C MET A 1 -50.39 45.26 3.59
N THR A 2 -49.18 45.34 4.11
CA THR A 2 -47.94 45.07 3.37
C THR A 2 -47.29 43.83 3.98
N MET A 3 -47.29 42.73 3.23
CA MET A 3 -46.63 41.48 3.61
C MET A 3 -45.13 41.61 3.34
N LEU A 4 -44.30 41.44 4.37
CA LEU A 4 -42.86 41.27 4.23
C LEU A 4 -42.58 39.76 4.16
N VAL A 5 -42.21 39.27 2.97
CA VAL A 5 -41.81 37.88 2.75
C VAL A 5 -40.31 37.77 2.99
N LEU A 6 -39.91 37.10 4.08
CA LEU A 6 -38.52 36.78 4.38
C LEU A 6 -38.12 35.51 3.61
N VAL A 7 -37.27 35.67 2.59
CA VAL A 7 -36.66 34.55 1.87
C VAL A 7 -35.35 34.19 2.57
N SER A 8 -35.36 33.11 3.36
CA SER A 8 -34.16 32.56 3.98
C SER A 8 -33.41 31.71 2.95
N ALA A 9 -32.28 32.21 2.46
CA ALA A 9 -31.35 31.43 1.66
C ALA A 9 -30.48 30.59 2.61
N VAL A 10 -30.74 29.29 2.68
CA VAL A 10 -29.84 28.34 3.34
C VAL A 10 -28.63 28.15 2.44
N ALA A 11 -27.53 28.85 2.76
CA ALA A 11 -26.25 28.59 2.13
C ALA A 11 -25.75 27.21 2.60
N MET A 12 -25.96 26.18 1.78
CA MET A 12 -25.30 24.89 1.98
C MET A 12 -23.80 25.09 1.78
N LEU A 13 -23.06 25.20 2.88
CA LEU A 13 -21.61 25.08 2.89
C LEU A 13 -21.27 23.64 2.49
N ILE A 14 -21.12 23.41 1.20
CA ILE A 14 -20.50 22.20 0.68
C ILE A 14 -19.04 22.33 1.10
N SER A 15 -18.71 21.82 2.28
CA SER A 15 -17.32 21.57 2.66
C SER A 15 -16.74 20.70 1.56
N PRO A 16 -15.77 21.17 0.77
CA PRO A 16 -15.08 20.28 -0.14
C PRO A 16 -14.33 19.34 0.79
N CYS A 17 -14.77 18.08 0.86
CA CYS A 17 -13.88 17.00 1.29
C CYS A 17 -12.61 17.23 0.49
N ALA A 18 -11.54 17.65 1.16
CA ALA A 18 -10.25 17.87 0.54
C ALA A 18 -9.85 16.51 -0.01
N ALA A 19 -10.13 16.27 -1.29
CA ALA A 19 -9.59 15.14 -1.99
C ALA A 19 -8.07 15.37 -1.95
N ASN A 20 -7.39 14.58 -1.11
CA ASN A 20 -5.94 14.61 -1.04
C ASN A 20 -5.41 14.58 -2.48
N PRO A 21 -4.58 15.55 -2.91
CA PRO A 21 -4.11 15.58 -4.28
C PRO A 21 -3.50 14.23 -4.60
N VAL A 22 -3.98 13.60 -5.67
CA VAL A 22 -3.39 12.38 -6.20
C VAL A 22 -2.01 12.78 -6.71
N ARG A 23 -1.00 12.69 -5.83
CA ARG A 23 0.40 12.94 -6.21
C ARG A 23 0.71 11.97 -7.35
N ASN A 24 1.16 12.51 -8.49
CA ASN A 24 1.67 11.71 -9.60
C ASN A 24 3.08 11.21 -9.22
N LEU A 25 3.14 10.27 -8.27
CA LEU A 25 4.37 9.68 -7.75
C LEU A 25 5.03 8.83 -8.83
N THR A 26 6.35 8.91 -9.00
CA THR A 26 7.06 7.93 -9.82
C THR A 26 7.02 6.54 -9.15
N LEU A 27 7.40 5.49 -9.87
CA LEU A 27 7.45 4.13 -9.32
C LEU A 27 8.35 4.07 -8.07
N SER A 28 9.51 4.70 -8.15
CA SER A 28 10.48 4.79 -7.04
C SER A 28 9.94 5.60 -5.88
N ASP A 29 9.20 6.68 -6.12
CA ASP A 29 8.65 7.50 -5.04
C ASP A 29 7.60 6.74 -4.22
N SER A 30 6.71 6.00 -4.89
CA SER A 30 5.73 5.15 -4.19
C SER A 30 6.40 4.05 -3.38
N LEU A 31 7.46 3.44 -3.91
CA LEU A 31 8.21 2.40 -3.22
C LEU A 31 8.98 2.95 -2.01
N ASN A 32 9.65 4.08 -2.15
CA ASN A 32 10.39 4.70 -1.05
C ASN A 32 9.44 5.20 0.04
N SER A 33 8.29 5.77 -0.33
CA SER A 33 7.26 6.16 0.63
C SER A 33 6.78 4.99 1.50
N ILE A 34 6.74 3.76 0.96
CA ILE A 34 6.40 2.57 1.77
C ILE A 34 7.47 2.29 2.81
N ILE A 35 8.75 2.45 2.47
CA ILE A 35 9.86 2.23 3.42
C ILE A 35 9.70 3.18 4.62
N ASP A 36 9.48 4.47 4.34
CA ASP A 36 9.34 5.50 5.38
C ASP A 36 8.13 5.21 6.30
N ILE A 37 6.98 4.83 5.72
CA ILE A 37 5.77 4.52 6.49
C ILE A 37 5.95 3.25 7.34
N VAL A 38 6.65 2.24 6.82
CA VAL A 38 6.91 0.99 7.56
C VAL A 38 7.81 1.25 8.77
N GLU A 39 8.80 2.14 8.65
CA GLU A 39 9.66 2.54 9.77
C GLU A 39 8.82 3.19 10.88
N GLU A 40 7.99 4.19 10.54
CA GLU A 40 7.09 4.86 11.50
C GLU A 40 6.06 3.91 12.12
N TYR A 41 5.49 3.00 11.33
CA TYR A 41 4.50 2.03 11.79
C TYR A 41 5.10 1.06 12.82
N ASN A 42 6.31 0.56 12.58
CA ASN A 42 6.97 -0.39 13.46
C ASN A 42 7.35 0.23 14.81
N GLU A 43 7.76 1.50 14.84
CA GLU A 43 8.05 2.22 16.09
C GLU A 43 6.82 2.36 16.99
N ASN A 44 5.64 2.48 16.40
CA ASN A 44 4.38 2.74 17.10
C ASN A 44 3.52 1.48 17.30
N LEU A 45 4.02 0.30 16.91
CA LEU A 45 3.24 -0.93 16.98
C LEU A 45 3.11 -1.43 18.41
N THR A 46 1.88 -1.40 18.93
CA THR A 46 1.55 -1.85 20.29
C THR A 46 0.90 -3.23 20.34
N LYS A 47 0.49 -3.79 19.20
CA LYS A 47 -0.16 -5.11 19.08
C LYS A 47 0.44 -5.90 17.93
N SER A 48 0.72 -7.18 18.18
CA SER A 48 1.10 -8.11 17.13
C SER A 48 -0.14 -8.72 16.47
N PHE A 49 -0.35 -8.34 15.21
CA PHE A 49 -1.25 -9.06 14.32
C PHE A 49 -0.45 -10.15 13.59
N TYR A 50 -1.10 -11.28 13.32
CA TYR A 50 -0.52 -12.38 12.56
C TYR A 50 -1.20 -12.45 11.20
N VAL A 51 -0.38 -12.68 10.18
CA VAL A 51 -0.79 -12.72 8.77
C VAL A 51 -0.04 -13.86 8.08
N GLU A 52 -0.48 -14.23 6.88
CA GLU A 52 0.15 -15.30 6.12
C GLU A 52 1.66 -15.08 5.91
N ASP A 53 2.45 -16.13 6.13
CA ASP A 53 3.90 -16.13 5.94
C ASP A 53 4.27 -16.18 4.44
N VAL A 54 4.96 -15.13 3.98
CA VAL A 54 5.44 -14.99 2.59
C VAL A 54 6.95 -15.13 2.45
N THR A 55 7.66 -15.62 3.47
CA THR A 55 9.13 -15.73 3.48
C THR A 55 9.64 -16.52 2.28
N HIS A 56 8.94 -17.59 1.89
CA HIS A 56 9.27 -18.39 0.70
C HIS A 56 9.28 -17.57 -0.61
N LEU A 57 8.47 -16.52 -0.72
CA LEU A 57 8.44 -15.61 -1.88
C LEU A 57 9.61 -14.61 -1.86
N VAL A 58 10.10 -14.26 -0.67
CA VAL A 58 11.32 -13.44 -0.48
C VAL A 58 12.56 -14.25 -0.88
N GLU A 59 12.63 -15.50 -0.43
CA GLU A 59 13.70 -16.45 -0.77
C GLU A 59 13.73 -16.76 -2.26
N SER A 60 12.56 -16.80 -2.91
CA SER A 60 12.41 -16.97 -4.36
C SER A 60 12.75 -15.71 -5.18
N GLY A 61 13.20 -14.62 -4.54
CA GLY A 61 13.76 -13.45 -5.23
C GLY A 61 12.85 -12.24 -5.36
N CYS A 62 11.80 -12.09 -4.55
CA CYS A 62 10.95 -10.88 -4.53
C CYS A 62 10.28 -10.58 -5.89
N GLY A 63 9.76 -11.62 -6.55
CA GLY A 63 9.07 -11.48 -7.83
C GLY A 63 7.73 -10.75 -7.73
N ASN A 64 7.03 -10.59 -8.86
CA ASN A 64 5.69 -9.97 -8.87
C ASN A 64 4.68 -10.74 -8.00
N ASN A 65 4.86 -12.05 -7.83
CA ASN A 65 4.10 -12.88 -6.90
C ASN A 65 4.18 -12.39 -5.45
N PHE A 66 5.37 -11.99 -5.00
CA PHE A 66 5.56 -11.40 -3.68
C PHE A 66 4.71 -10.14 -3.51
N PHE A 67 4.88 -9.14 -4.39
CA PHE A 67 4.18 -7.86 -4.27
C PHE A 67 2.66 -8.01 -4.37
N CYS A 68 2.17 -8.83 -5.30
CA CYS A 68 0.74 -9.13 -5.40
C CYS A 68 0.20 -9.81 -4.15
N LYS A 69 0.97 -10.72 -3.54
CA LYS A 69 0.55 -11.44 -2.34
C LYS A 69 0.53 -10.54 -1.11
N VAL A 70 1.54 -9.70 -0.92
CA VAL A 70 1.56 -8.71 0.16
C VAL A 70 0.40 -7.72 0.03
N HIS A 71 0.13 -7.23 -1.19
CA HIS A 71 -1.02 -6.35 -1.43
C HIS A 71 -2.35 -7.04 -1.08
N ASP A 72 -2.56 -8.30 -1.50
CA ASP A 72 -3.77 -9.07 -1.17
C ASP A 72 -3.95 -9.27 0.35
N ILE A 73 -2.86 -9.57 1.08
CA ILE A 73 -2.89 -9.73 2.54
C ILE A 73 -3.27 -8.40 3.21
N LEU A 74 -2.56 -7.32 2.91
CA LEU A 74 -2.79 -6.02 3.54
C LEU A 74 -4.14 -5.40 3.13
N GLN A 75 -4.63 -5.71 1.93
CA GLN A 75 -5.95 -5.25 1.50
C GLN A 75 -7.08 -5.84 2.34
N LYS A 76 -6.93 -7.09 2.81
CA LYS A 76 -7.90 -7.84 3.63
C LYS A 76 -7.72 -7.61 5.12
N HIS A 77 -6.53 -7.19 5.55
CA HIS A 77 -6.26 -6.89 6.95
C HIS A 77 -7.08 -5.67 7.41
N PRO A 78 -7.59 -5.64 8.67
CA PRO A 78 -8.24 -4.45 9.23
C PRO A 78 -7.25 -3.29 9.29
N LYS A 79 -7.45 -2.29 8.42
CA LYS A 79 -6.47 -1.23 8.20
C LYS A 79 -6.57 -0.14 9.26
N ASN A 80 -5.41 0.39 9.64
CA ASN A 80 -5.29 1.73 10.20
C ASN A 80 -4.73 2.70 9.14
N GLY A 81 -4.59 3.99 9.46
CA GLY A 81 -4.17 5.01 8.48
C GLY A 81 -2.85 4.69 7.76
N ASN A 82 -1.86 4.16 8.48
CA ASN A 82 -0.55 3.82 7.91
C ASN A 82 -0.65 2.62 6.94
N GLU A 83 -1.41 1.59 7.31
CA GLU A 83 -1.65 0.45 6.42
C GLU A 83 -2.43 0.84 5.16
N GLU A 84 -3.37 1.80 5.27
CA GLU A 84 -4.07 2.35 4.10
C GLU A 84 -3.10 3.01 3.11
N ASP A 85 -2.13 3.78 3.62
CA ASP A 85 -1.12 4.43 2.77
C ASP A 85 -0.14 3.43 2.16
N ILE A 86 0.24 2.37 2.88
CA ILE A 86 1.05 1.26 2.33
C ILE A 86 0.30 0.57 1.19
N VAL A 87 -0.97 0.20 1.41
CA VAL A 87 -1.81 -0.46 0.39
C VAL A 87 -1.97 0.44 -0.83
N ARG A 88 -2.21 1.74 -0.63
CA ARG A 88 -2.34 2.71 -1.72
C ARG A 88 -1.07 2.81 -2.58
N ASN A 89 0.10 2.89 -1.95
CA ASN A 89 1.37 2.96 -2.67
C ASN A 89 1.70 1.64 -3.40
N LEU A 90 1.38 0.49 -2.80
CA LEU A 90 1.50 -0.82 -3.46
C LEU A 90 0.59 -0.92 -4.70
N GLU A 91 -0.66 -0.46 -4.59
CA GLU A 91 -1.61 -0.43 -5.71
C GLU A 91 -1.09 0.43 -6.88
N ILE A 92 -0.50 1.60 -6.59
CA ILE A 92 0.14 2.45 -7.61
C ILE A 92 1.30 1.71 -8.27
N PHE A 93 2.17 1.09 -7.48
CA PHE A 93 3.31 0.33 -7.98
C PHE A 93 2.89 -0.84 -8.89
N ILE A 94 1.90 -1.62 -8.46
CA ILE A 94 1.33 -2.76 -9.19
C ILE A 94 0.77 -2.29 -10.53
N LYS A 95 -0.03 -1.21 -10.53
CA LYS A 95 -0.62 -0.64 -11.75
C LYS A 95 0.45 -0.11 -12.71
N LYS A 96 1.41 0.67 -12.22
CA LYS A 96 2.48 1.24 -13.07
C LYS A 96 3.45 0.19 -13.61
N SER A 97 3.58 -0.94 -12.92
CA SER A 97 4.39 -2.08 -13.35
C SER A 97 3.63 -3.07 -14.24
N ASP A 98 2.37 -2.77 -14.61
CA ASP A 98 1.50 -3.64 -15.41
C ASP A 98 1.38 -5.08 -14.86
N MET A 99 1.31 -5.22 -13.54
CA MET A 99 1.22 -6.52 -12.89
C MET A 99 -0.24 -7.01 -12.87
N ASN A 100 -0.51 -8.14 -13.52
CA ASN A 100 -1.81 -8.81 -13.39
C ASN A 100 -1.86 -9.69 -12.13
N CYS A 101 -2.10 -9.07 -10.98
CA CYS A 101 -2.14 -9.79 -9.70
C CYS A 101 -3.21 -10.88 -9.65
N LYS A 102 -4.32 -10.73 -10.39
CA LYS A 102 -5.36 -11.77 -10.44
C LYS A 102 -4.85 -13.08 -11.04
N GLU A 103 -4.07 -13.02 -12.12
CA GLU A 103 -3.48 -14.22 -12.73
C GLU A 103 -2.25 -14.72 -11.98
N VAL A 104 -1.45 -13.81 -11.43
CA VAL A 104 -0.26 -14.17 -10.63
C VAL A 104 -0.67 -14.93 -9.38
N LEU A 105 -1.67 -14.46 -8.64
CA LEU A 105 -2.10 -15.06 -7.37
C LEU A 105 -2.67 -16.48 -7.53
N LYS A 106 -3.25 -16.83 -8.69
CA LYS A 106 -3.69 -18.22 -8.96
C LYS A 106 -2.56 -19.24 -8.89
N LYS A 107 -1.32 -18.80 -9.13
CA LYS A 107 -0.13 -19.66 -9.14
C LYS A 107 0.62 -19.64 -7.81
N VAL A 108 0.23 -18.78 -6.88
CA VAL A 108 0.84 -18.67 -5.56
C VAL A 108 0.10 -19.63 -4.64
N GLN A 109 0.82 -20.64 -4.13
CA GLN A 109 0.25 -21.49 -3.11
C GLN A 109 0.08 -20.71 -1.80
N PRO A 110 -1.07 -20.81 -1.13
CA PRO A 110 -1.22 -20.27 0.22
C PRO A 110 -0.22 -20.92 1.16
N SER A 111 0.33 -20.13 2.08
CA SER A 111 1.10 -20.64 3.21
C SER A 111 0.15 -21.03 4.34
N GLU A 112 0.42 -22.18 4.98
CA GLU A 112 -0.24 -22.59 6.22
C GLU A 112 0.41 -21.95 7.45
N LYS A 113 1.57 -21.30 7.28
CA LYS A 113 2.30 -20.62 8.34
C LYS A 113 1.85 -19.17 8.43
N GLU A 114 1.89 -18.66 9.65
CA GLU A 114 1.66 -17.25 9.94
C GLU A 114 2.96 -16.60 10.42
N GLN A 115 3.09 -15.31 10.12
CA GLN A 115 4.15 -14.44 10.61
C GLN A 115 3.53 -13.18 11.24
N PRO A 116 4.20 -12.52 12.19
CA PRO A 116 3.84 -11.18 12.63
C PRO A 116 3.74 -10.19 11.45
N LEU A 117 2.78 -9.29 11.49
CA LEU A 117 2.64 -8.21 10.51
C LEU A 117 3.92 -7.35 10.37
N PRO A 118 4.65 -7.02 11.45
CA PRO A 118 5.96 -6.35 11.32
C PRO A 118 6.97 -7.13 10.49
N ASP A 119 6.95 -8.46 10.56
CA ASP A 119 7.85 -9.31 9.77
C ASP A 119 7.45 -9.29 8.29
N LEU A 120 6.15 -9.30 7.98
CA LEU A 120 5.64 -9.07 6.62
C LEU A 120 6.12 -7.72 6.07
N LEU A 121 6.00 -6.64 6.85
CA LEU A 121 6.41 -5.30 6.46
C LEU A 121 7.94 -5.18 6.31
N GLY A 122 8.70 -5.81 7.19
CA GLY A 122 10.16 -5.91 7.07
C GLY A 122 10.58 -6.66 5.80
N ASN A 123 9.87 -7.74 5.45
CA ASN A 123 10.06 -8.46 4.20
C ASN A 123 9.70 -7.60 2.98
N LEU A 124 8.65 -6.77 3.08
CA LEU A 124 8.29 -5.81 2.05
C LEU A 124 9.41 -4.79 1.83
N THR A 125 9.93 -4.16 2.89
CA THR A 125 11.05 -3.23 2.80
C THR A 125 12.27 -3.85 2.11
N LYS A 126 12.66 -5.07 2.51
CA LYS A 126 13.78 -5.80 1.87
C LYS A 126 13.55 -5.99 0.36
N CYS A 127 12.35 -6.42 -0.03
CA CYS A 127 12.03 -6.65 -1.43
C CYS A 127 11.96 -5.37 -2.26
N ILE A 128 11.48 -4.27 -1.67
CA ILE A 128 11.49 -2.95 -2.30
C ILE A 128 12.92 -2.49 -2.56
N GLN A 129 13.79 -2.57 -1.53
CA GLN A 129 15.19 -2.19 -1.65
C GLN A 129 15.91 -2.99 -2.75
N ARG A 130 15.68 -4.30 -2.82
CA ARG A 130 16.21 -5.15 -3.90
C ARG A 130 15.74 -4.69 -5.28
N ARG A 131 14.44 -4.40 -5.43
CA ARG A 131 13.85 -3.93 -6.70
C ARG A 131 14.46 -2.59 -7.14
N ASN A 132 14.58 -1.64 -6.21
CA ASN A 132 15.18 -0.33 -6.47
C ASN A 132 16.65 -0.45 -6.88
N PHE A 133 17.41 -1.32 -6.20
CA PHE A 133 18.80 -1.56 -6.55
C PHE A 133 18.95 -2.16 -7.96
N MET A 134 18.14 -3.16 -8.32
CA MET A 134 18.17 -3.75 -9.67
C MET A 134 17.75 -2.77 -10.77
N GLY A 135 16.79 -1.89 -10.49
CA GLY A 135 16.37 -0.85 -11.42
C GLY A 135 17.49 0.15 -11.73
N ASN A 136 18.28 0.52 -10.72
CA ASN A 136 19.43 1.41 -10.91
C ASN A 136 20.55 0.77 -11.73
N VAL A 137 20.80 -0.53 -11.55
CA VAL A 137 21.79 -1.26 -12.35
C VAL A 137 21.38 -1.35 -13.82
N ALA A 138 20.10 -1.58 -14.11
CA ALA A 138 19.59 -1.64 -15.49
C ALA A 138 19.59 -0.29 -16.22
N GLN A 139 19.60 0.84 -15.50
CA GLN A 139 19.70 2.18 -16.07
C GLN A 139 21.16 2.64 -16.29
N ALA A 140 22.13 1.97 -15.67
CA ALA A 140 23.56 2.29 -15.75
C ALA A 140 24.34 1.40 -16.73
N ALA A 141 23.68 0.43 -17.38
CA ALA A 141 24.22 -0.47 -18.39
C ALA A 141 23.76 -0.07 -19.80
#